data_AF-A0A9D6EWV4-F1
#
_entry.id   AF-A0A9D6EWV4-F1
#
_cell.length_a   1.000
_cell.length_b   1.000
_cell.length_c   1.000
_cell.angle_alpha   90.00
_cell.angle_beta   90.00
_cell.angle_gamma   90.00
#
_symmetry.space_group_name_H-M   'P 1'
#
loop_
_entity.id
_entity.type
_entity.pdbx_description
1 polymer ?
#
loop_
_entity_poly.entity_id
_entity_poly.type
_entity_poly.pdbx_seq_one_letter_code
_entity_poly.pdbx_strand_id
1 'polypeptide(L)'
;MRRSIWEKRLPTFLGVLVIAVGIGVTSLLVKTGVVFIGRAAPSEIPENIRITNVSDIAFTVSYTTEAKVLGTISFGKNESLGNIAVDDRDQAESISIYQTHHITAKGLTPSTKYFFVINSGQNTFSNNNVPFSVATTTANQTTSSSQKKVTGKVITPDASIPAEAIVYLASEGEQTVSSFLKVDGSYSLSLNSLVNQTDDSIIQIIVVSPSQQSNVTVSTKQANPVPLIILSKNYDFTTSTLPIATSSAAASPSAEINFPTLLVSPGSSSEPQITTPKKDEGFSDDQPLFKGTASPGTTVKITINSEEQIQTQVVVDKAGNWSYRPDKSLSPGQHTITITAQDKFGILKTITQSFTVYAQGTQVDQTATPSATPTLTITPTPQATVSATPTLTPTPTPTPIESEPTPTPTKPPSEATKGGLAEPGNKTWIIGGIAAFATMAVGALLFFLTRGSASL
;
A
#
# COMPACT_ATOMS: atom_id res chain seq x y z
N MET A 1 3.13 14.51 -86.44
CA MET A 1 2.12 14.62 -85.36
C MET A 1 2.13 13.35 -84.52
N ARG A 2 2.52 13.43 -83.25
CA ARG A 2 2.05 12.58 -82.13
C ARG A 2 2.49 13.30 -80.86
N ARG A 3 1.54 13.96 -80.19
CA ARG A 3 1.78 14.83 -79.04
C ARG A 3 2.18 14.01 -77.82
N SER A 4 3.21 14.49 -77.12
CA SER A 4 3.75 13.98 -75.87
C SER A 4 2.66 13.90 -74.79
N ILE A 5 2.52 12.71 -74.19
CA ILE A 5 1.56 12.39 -73.12
C ILE A 5 2.13 12.72 -71.73
N TRP A 6 3.30 13.34 -71.66
CA TRP A 6 4.11 13.41 -70.44
C TRP A 6 4.22 14.80 -69.78
N GLU A 7 3.42 15.78 -70.19
CA GLU A 7 3.47 17.13 -69.61
C GLU A 7 2.30 17.52 -68.70
N LYS A 8 1.44 16.60 -68.25
CA LYS A 8 0.36 16.94 -67.30
C LYS A 8 0.16 15.89 -66.21
N ARG A 9 0.38 16.29 -64.94
CA ARG A 9 -0.28 15.77 -63.72
C ARG A 9 0.11 14.37 -63.18
N LEU A 10 1.31 13.85 -63.44
CA LEU A 10 1.77 12.63 -62.75
C LEU A 10 1.82 12.70 -61.20
N PRO A 11 2.21 13.82 -60.54
CA PRO A 11 2.36 13.79 -59.08
C PRO A 11 1.01 13.81 -58.33
N THR A 12 -0.06 14.29 -58.97
CA THR A 12 -1.41 14.29 -58.36
C THR A 12 -2.02 12.88 -58.34
N PHE A 13 -1.83 12.08 -59.40
CA PHE A 13 -2.32 10.69 -59.42
C PHE A 13 -1.59 9.82 -58.40
N LEU A 14 -0.28 10.02 -58.23
CA LEU A 14 0.49 9.29 -57.22
C LEU A 14 0.05 9.67 -55.80
N GLY A 15 -0.20 10.95 -55.53
CA GLY A 15 -0.74 11.42 -54.25
C GLY A 15 -2.14 10.85 -53.94
N VAL A 16 -3.03 10.84 -54.94
CA VAL A 16 -4.38 10.26 -54.80
C VAL A 16 -4.32 8.74 -54.58
N LEU A 17 -3.42 8.04 -55.27
CA LEU A 17 -3.22 6.60 -55.08
C LEU A 17 -2.73 6.27 -53.66
N VAL A 18 -1.77 7.04 -53.13
CA VAL A 18 -1.27 6.86 -51.76
C VAL A 18 -2.37 7.11 -50.72
N ILE A 19 -3.20 8.15 -50.93
CA ILE A 19 -4.35 8.41 -50.06
C ILE A 19 -5.38 7.27 -50.14
N ALA A 20 -5.69 6.76 -51.33
CA ALA A 20 -6.62 5.65 -51.51
C ALA A 20 -6.11 4.36 -50.85
N VAL A 21 -4.81 4.06 -50.95
CA VAL A 21 -4.18 2.93 -50.25
C VAL A 21 -4.25 3.14 -48.73
N GLY A 22 -3.93 4.33 -48.24
CA GLY A 22 -4.01 4.67 -46.81
C GLY A 22 -5.41 4.49 -46.24
N ILE A 23 -6.44 4.98 -46.94
CA ILE A 23 -7.87 4.81 -46.58
C ILE A 23 -8.27 3.34 -46.65
N GLY A 24 -7.82 2.60 -47.66
CA GLY A 24 -8.09 1.16 -47.78
C GLY A 24 -7.53 0.35 -46.61
N VAL A 25 -6.27 0.63 -46.21
CA VAL A 25 -5.62 -0.01 -45.07
C VAL A 25 -6.31 0.35 -43.75
N THR A 26 -6.62 1.63 -43.52
CA THR A 26 -7.35 2.04 -42.29
C THR A 26 -8.76 1.46 -42.24
N SER A 27 -9.48 1.43 -43.36
CA SER A 27 -10.81 0.82 -43.44
C SER A 27 -10.75 -0.69 -43.18
N LEU A 28 -9.73 -1.39 -43.69
CA LEU A 28 -9.49 -2.81 -43.40
C LEU A 28 -9.19 -3.03 -41.90
N LEU A 29 -8.38 -2.18 -41.28
CA LEU A 29 -8.04 -2.27 -39.85
C LEU A 29 -9.25 -1.99 -38.95
N VAL A 30 -10.10 -1.02 -39.31
CA VAL A 30 -11.35 -0.72 -38.59
C VAL A 30 -12.35 -1.87 -38.76
N LYS A 31 -12.50 -2.42 -39.97
CA LYS A 31 -13.44 -3.51 -40.26
C LYS A 31 -13.01 -4.85 -39.63
N THR A 32 -11.72 -5.06 -39.42
CA THR A 32 -11.19 -6.21 -38.68
C THR A 32 -11.28 -6.04 -37.15
N GLY A 33 -11.80 -4.91 -36.66
CA GLY A 33 -12.02 -4.68 -35.24
C GLY A 33 -10.73 -4.49 -34.44
N VAL A 34 -9.60 -4.15 -35.11
CA VAL A 34 -8.33 -3.87 -34.43
C VAL A 34 -8.44 -2.51 -33.73
N VAL A 35 -9.04 -2.52 -32.54
CA VAL A 35 -9.03 -1.39 -31.64
C VAL A 35 -7.65 -1.35 -30.98
N PHE A 36 -6.85 -0.33 -31.29
CA PHE A 36 -5.62 -0.04 -30.55
C PHE A 36 -5.99 0.51 -29.17
N ILE A 37 -6.38 -0.39 -28.27
CA ILE A 37 -6.47 -0.04 -26.85
C ILE A 37 -5.03 0.01 -26.36
N GLY A 38 -4.44 1.21 -26.35
CA GLY A 38 -3.22 1.47 -25.61
C GLY A 38 -3.51 1.18 -24.13
N ARG A 39 -3.16 -0.02 -23.66
CA ARG A 39 -3.16 -0.31 -22.22
C ARG A 39 -1.89 0.28 -21.65
N ALA A 40 -1.99 0.92 -20.49
CA ALA A 40 -0.82 1.34 -19.74
C ALA A 40 0.08 0.10 -19.49
N ALA A 41 1.40 0.28 -19.63
CA ALA A 41 2.34 -0.76 -19.23
C ALA A 41 2.20 -0.99 -17.71
N PRO A 42 2.43 -2.22 -17.22
CA PRO A 42 2.42 -2.49 -15.78
C PRO A 42 3.36 -1.53 -15.04
N SER A 43 2.92 -1.03 -13.90
CA SER A 43 3.67 -0.06 -13.10
C SER A 43 4.97 -0.62 -12.51
N GLU A 44 6.05 0.16 -12.58
CA GLU A 44 7.33 -0.12 -11.90
C GLU A 44 7.39 0.53 -10.50
N ILE A 45 6.31 1.18 -10.06
CA ILE A 45 6.26 1.91 -8.78
C ILE A 45 6.25 0.90 -7.63
N PRO A 46 7.19 0.99 -6.66
CA PRO A 46 7.18 0.17 -5.46
C PRO A 46 5.94 0.44 -4.61
N GLU A 47 5.22 -0.62 -4.28
CA GLU A 47 4.08 -0.64 -3.39
C GLU A 47 4.39 -1.46 -2.13
N ASN A 48 3.63 -1.20 -1.06
CA ASN A 48 3.73 -1.94 0.20
C ASN A 48 5.15 -2.02 0.76
N ILE A 49 5.91 -0.92 0.63
CA ILE A 49 7.30 -0.85 1.09
C ILE A 49 7.34 -1.17 2.58
N ARG A 50 8.13 -2.17 2.94
CA ARG A 50 8.35 -2.61 4.31
C ARG A 50 9.82 -2.55 4.67
N ILE A 51 10.08 -2.23 5.94
CA ILE A 51 11.40 -2.33 6.54
C ILE A 51 11.32 -3.37 7.65
N THR A 52 12.15 -4.40 7.58
CA THR A 52 12.12 -5.56 8.48
C THR A 52 13.53 -5.97 8.85
N ASN A 53 13.66 -6.96 9.74
CA ASN A 53 14.95 -7.55 10.12
C ASN A 53 15.99 -6.51 10.58
N VAL A 54 15.53 -5.42 11.20
CA VAL A 54 16.42 -4.38 11.69
C VAL A 54 17.24 -4.96 12.83
N SER A 55 18.55 -4.84 12.71
CA SER A 55 19.53 -5.32 13.68
C SER A 55 20.60 -4.27 13.87
N ASP A 56 21.64 -4.62 14.62
CA ASP A 56 22.80 -3.76 14.83
C ASP A 56 23.71 -3.69 13.59
N ILE A 57 23.61 -4.67 12.69
CA ILE A 57 24.47 -4.80 11.50
C ILE A 57 23.75 -4.90 10.16
N ALA A 58 22.41 -4.93 10.14
CA ALA A 58 21.63 -5.09 8.93
C ALA A 58 20.19 -4.57 9.05
N PHE A 59 19.55 -4.31 7.91
CA PHE A 59 18.10 -4.19 7.77
C PHE A 59 17.67 -4.75 6.40
N THR A 60 16.42 -5.14 6.27
CA THR A 60 15.82 -5.59 5.02
C THR A 60 14.77 -4.60 4.54
N VAL A 61 14.75 -4.32 3.24
CA VAL A 61 13.68 -3.60 2.56
C VAL A 61 12.96 -4.57 1.63
N SER A 62 11.64 -4.60 1.70
CA SER A 62 10.83 -5.36 0.76
C SER A 62 9.70 -4.52 0.17
N TYR A 63 9.29 -4.85 -1.05
CA TYR A 63 8.21 -4.18 -1.76
C TYR A 63 7.69 -5.06 -2.89
N THR A 64 6.58 -4.63 -3.50
CA THR A 64 6.00 -5.26 -4.69
C THR A 64 5.84 -4.25 -5.83
N THR A 65 5.85 -4.72 -7.07
CA THR A 65 5.57 -3.95 -8.29
C THR A 65 4.61 -4.72 -9.19
N GLU A 66 3.87 -4.00 -10.03
CA GLU A 66 3.01 -4.67 -11.03
C GLU A 66 3.86 -5.28 -12.16
N ALA A 67 4.92 -4.58 -12.60
CA ALA A 67 5.88 -5.06 -13.57
C ALA A 67 6.95 -5.96 -12.93
N LYS A 68 7.52 -6.89 -13.70
CA LYS A 68 8.79 -7.51 -13.34
C LYS A 68 9.93 -6.55 -13.61
N VAL A 69 10.70 -6.22 -12.59
CA VAL A 69 11.77 -5.22 -12.66
C VAL A 69 13.04 -5.70 -11.96
N LEU A 70 14.16 -5.09 -12.30
CA LEU A 70 15.37 -5.19 -11.48
C LEU A 70 15.16 -4.34 -10.23
N GLY A 71 15.37 -4.91 -9.05
CA GLY A 71 15.21 -4.21 -7.77
C GLY A 71 16.50 -4.15 -6.98
N THR A 72 16.90 -2.93 -6.59
CA THR A 72 18.04 -2.71 -5.70
C THR A 72 17.73 -1.60 -4.71
N ILE A 73 18.52 -1.49 -3.64
CA ILE A 73 18.51 -0.30 -2.79
C ILE A 73 19.90 0.34 -2.81
N SER A 74 19.93 1.67 -2.90
CA SER A 74 21.14 2.45 -2.63
C SER A 74 21.06 2.97 -1.20
N PHE A 75 22.10 2.82 -0.40
CA PHE A 75 22.09 3.20 1.02
C PHE A 75 23.41 3.81 1.53
N GLY A 76 23.34 4.59 2.61
CA GLY A 76 24.49 5.27 3.21
C GLY A 76 24.20 5.87 4.58
N LYS A 77 25.25 6.33 5.29
CA LYS A 77 25.11 7.03 6.59
C LYS A 77 24.61 8.47 6.44
N ASN A 78 24.61 8.97 5.22
CA ASN A 78 24.24 10.30 4.79
C ASN A 78 23.43 10.20 3.48
N GLU A 79 22.81 11.31 3.08
CA GLU A 79 21.96 11.36 1.89
C GLU A 79 22.75 11.20 0.58
N SER A 80 24.08 11.33 0.63
CA SER A 80 24.99 10.88 -0.42
C SER A 80 25.18 9.38 -0.31
N LEU A 81 24.19 8.64 -0.81
CA LEU A 81 24.13 7.17 -0.78
C LEU A 81 25.33 6.59 -1.56
N GLY A 82 26.04 5.63 -0.98
CA GLY A 82 27.31 5.13 -1.54
C GLY A 82 27.42 3.62 -1.67
N ASN A 83 26.50 2.87 -1.08
CA ASN A 83 26.46 1.41 -1.15
C ASN A 83 25.21 0.96 -1.91
N ILE A 84 25.29 -0.20 -2.56
CA ILE A 84 24.16 -0.83 -3.24
C ILE A 84 23.95 -2.22 -2.66
N ALA A 85 22.71 -2.57 -2.36
CA ALA A 85 22.30 -3.94 -2.08
C ALA A 85 21.31 -4.41 -3.16
N VAL A 86 21.49 -5.66 -3.60
CA VAL A 86 20.66 -6.33 -4.62
C VAL A 86 19.67 -7.27 -3.95
N ASP A 87 18.70 -7.79 -4.71
CA ASP A 87 17.74 -8.77 -4.21
C ASP A 87 18.44 -9.98 -3.58
N ASP A 88 17.93 -10.47 -2.46
CA ASP A 88 18.57 -11.56 -1.71
C ASP A 88 18.59 -12.89 -2.47
N ARG A 89 17.77 -13.02 -3.53
CA ARG A 89 17.83 -14.14 -4.48
C ARG A 89 18.98 -14.01 -5.48
N ASP A 90 19.37 -12.78 -5.80
CA ASP A 90 20.43 -12.52 -6.77
C ASP A 90 21.80 -12.85 -6.16
N GLN A 91 22.66 -13.45 -6.97
CA GLN A 91 24.06 -13.74 -6.63
C GLN A 91 24.95 -12.97 -7.61
N ALA A 92 26.25 -12.87 -7.31
CA ALA A 92 27.18 -12.05 -8.08
C ALA A 92 27.16 -12.29 -9.62
N GLU A 93 26.70 -13.45 -10.07
CA GLU A 93 26.64 -13.84 -11.50
C GLU A 93 25.22 -14.01 -12.05
N SER A 94 24.18 -13.88 -11.22
CA SER A 94 22.78 -14.07 -11.63
C SER A 94 21.92 -12.97 -11.04
N ILE A 95 21.58 -12.00 -11.90
CA ILE A 95 20.67 -10.91 -11.61
C ILE A 95 19.41 -11.13 -12.44
N SER A 96 18.24 -11.11 -11.82
CA SER A 96 16.95 -11.29 -12.51
C SER A 96 15.98 -10.13 -12.29
N ILE A 97 14.78 -10.28 -12.86
CA ILE A 97 13.68 -9.34 -12.70
C ILE A 97 12.51 -10.02 -12.00
N TYR A 98 11.92 -9.34 -11.02
CA TYR A 98 10.92 -9.89 -10.12
C TYR A 98 9.77 -8.89 -9.90
N GLN A 99 8.64 -9.38 -9.38
CA GLN A 99 7.52 -8.52 -8.95
C GLN A 99 7.55 -8.28 -7.43
N THR A 100 8.09 -9.23 -6.68
CA THR A 100 8.39 -9.07 -5.25
C THR A 100 9.87 -8.82 -5.09
N HIS A 101 10.26 -7.98 -4.14
CA HIS A 101 11.66 -7.72 -3.83
C HIS A 101 11.92 -7.87 -2.34
N HIS A 102 13.01 -8.54 -1.99
CA HIS A 102 13.49 -8.69 -0.61
C HIS A 102 14.99 -8.46 -0.60
N ILE A 103 15.41 -7.30 -0.11
CA ILE A 103 16.78 -6.79 -0.28
C ILE A 103 17.37 -6.47 1.09
N THR A 104 18.46 -7.12 1.48
CA THR A 104 19.09 -6.92 2.78
C THR A 104 20.37 -6.08 2.68
N ALA A 105 20.36 -4.90 3.30
CA ALA A 105 21.57 -4.10 3.53
C ALA A 105 22.33 -4.67 4.74
N LYS A 106 23.61 -5.00 4.56
CA LYS A 106 24.47 -5.66 5.57
C LYS A 106 25.73 -4.84 5.85
N GLY A 107 26.47 -5.21 6.89
CA GLY A 107 27.75 -4.57 7.24
C GLY A 107 27.57 -3.17 7.85
N LEU A 108 26.45 -2.96 8.55
CA LEU A 108 26.10 -1.68 9.13
C LEU A 108 26.77 -1.51 10.50
N THR A 109 26.83 -0.25 10.95
CA THR A 109 27.32 0.09 12.29
C THR A 109 26.13 0.10 13.27
N PRO A 110 26.27 -0.44 14.49
CA PRO A 110 25.24 -0.37 15.53
C PRO A 110 24.86 1.07 15.90
N SER A 111 23.64 1.27 16.41
CA SER A 111 23.10 2.56 16.87
C SER A 111 23.32 3.71 15.88
N THR A 112 23.26 3.41 14.58
CA THR A 112 23.58 4.35 13.51
C THR A 112 22.38 4.51 12.58
N LYS A 113 22.09 5.76 12.23
CA LYS A 113 21.08 6.09 11.23
C LYS A 113 21.62 5.88 9.83
N TYR A 114 20.83 5.23 8.99
CA TYR A 114 21.08 5.02 7.58
C TYR A 114 19.94 5.60 6.75
N PHE A 115 20.28 6.04 5.55
CA PHE A 115 19.39 6.51 4.51
C PHE A 115 19.40 5.53 3.35
N PHE A 116 18.27 5.38 2.66
CA PHE A 116 18.18 4.57 1.45
C PHE A 116 17.15 5.07 0.45
N VAL A 117 17.34 4.71 -0.81
CA VAL A 117 16.34 4.83 -1.89
C VAL A 117 16.15 3.48 -2.54
N ILE A 118 14.99 3.26 -3.13
CA ILE A 118 14.67 2.04 -3.88
C ILE A 118 14.90 2.34 -5.35
N ASN A 119 15.71 1.53 -6.02
CA ASN A 119 15.82 1.58 -7.48
C ASN A 119 15.00 0.40 -8.02
N SER A 120 13.92 0.73 -8.72
CA SER A 120 12.99 -0.23 -9.30
C SER A 120 12.92 0.03 -10.80
N GLY A 121 13.40 -0.94 -11.57
CA GLY A 121 13.63 -0.78 -13.01
C GLY A 121 14.64 0.33 -13.27
N GLN A 122 14.24 1.31 -14.08
CA GLN A 122 15.09 2.46 -14.42
C GLN A 122 14.86 3.67 -13.50
N ASN A 123 13.99 3.53 -12.50
CA ASN A 123 13.49 4.63 -11.68
C ASN A 123 14.01 4.52 -10.24
N THR A 124 14.26 5.67 -9.62
CA THR A 124 14.64 5.78 -8.22
C THR A 124 13.49 6.38 -7.42
N PHE A 125 13.12 5.70 -6.34
CA PHE A 125 12.00 6.04 -5.47
C PHE A 125 12.50 6.44 -4.09
N SER A 126 12.02 7.58 -3.63
CA SER A 126 12.33 8.18 -2.34
C SER A 126 11.03 8.62 -1.67
N ASN A 127 11.12 9.09 -0.42
CA ASN A 127 9.96 9.60 0.30
C ASN A 127 9.85 11.12 0.13
N ASN A 128 9.11 11.56 -0.89
CA ASN A 128 8.93 12.98 -1.26
C ASN A 128 10.28 13.68 -1.53
N ASN A 129 11.06 13.16 -2.49
CA ASN A 129 12.40 13.65 -2.89
C ASN A 129 13.48 13.56 -1.81
N VAL A 130 13.21 12.86 -0.71
CA VAL A 130 14.18 12.64 0.37
C VAL A 130 14.28 11.15 0.64
N PRO A 131 15.50 10.60 0.79
CA PRO A 131 15.69 9.19 1.09
C PRO A 131 14.84 8.70 2.28
N PHE A 132 14.44 7.44 2.22
CA PHE A 132 13.95 6.73 3.39
C PHE A 132 15.07 6.61 4.42
N SER A 133 14.73 6.25 5.66
CA SER A 133 15.72 6.09 6.70
C SER A 133 15.34 5.02 7.72
N VAL A 134 16.35 4.44 8.33
CA VAL A 134 16.24 3.40 9.35
C VAL A 134 17.40 3.56 10.33
N ALA A 135 17.17 3.28 11.62
CA ALA A 135 18.21 3.26 12.64
C ALA A 135 18.51 1.81 13.03
N THR A 136 19.78 1.42 13.00
CA THR A 136 20.21 0.11 13.51
C THR A 136 20.08 0.04 15.02
N THR A 137 19.90 -1.16 15.55
CA THR A 137 19.76 -1.37 16.99
C THR A 137 21.10 -1.20 17.70
N THR A 138 21.07 -1.15 19.03
CA THR A 138 22.29 -1.25 19.86
C THR A 138 23.01 -2.56 19.61
N ALA A 139 24.35 -2.54 19.71
CA ALA A 139 25.18 -3.73 19.53
C ALA A 139 24.76 -4.82 20.52
N ASN A 140 24.44 -6.01 20.01
CA ASN A 140 24.06 -7.12 20.86
C ASN A 140 25.31 -7.72 21.53
N GLN A 141 25.44 -7.55 22.84
CA GLN A 141 26.40 -8.31 23.64
C GLN A 141 25.78 -9.69 23.94
N THR A 142 26.40 -10.77 23.45
CA THR A 142 26.19 -12.20 23.81
C THR A 142 24.82 -12.84 23.49
N THR A 143 24.75 -13.80 22.54
CA THR A 143 24.88 -15.26 22.72
C THR A 143 24.07 -15.86 23.89
N SER A 144 22.87 -16.39 23.61
CA SER A 144 22.23 -17.41 24.45
C SER A 144 21.26 -18.29 23.65
N SER A 145 21.05 -19.51 24.14
CA SER A 145 21.25 -20.77 23.41
C SER A 145 19.97 -21.57 23.11
N SER A 146 18.88 -20.91 22.72
CA SER A 146 17.73 -21.60 22.11
C SER A 146 17.10 -20.71 21.06
N GLN A 147 17.61 -20.76 19.83
CA GLN A 147 17.05 -20.01 18.72
C GLN A 147 15.66 -20.57 18.37
N LYS A 148 14.61 -19.97 18.93
CA LYS A 148 13.24 -20.33 18.60
C LYS A 148 12.94 -19.85 17.19
N LYS A 149 12.50 -20.78 16.33
CA LYS A 149 12.21 -20.52 14.93
C LYS A 149 10.72 -20.65 14.68
N VAL A 150 10.23 -19.86 13.75
CA VAL A 150 8.91 -20.04 13.15
C VAL A 150 9.11 -20.60 11.76
N THR A 151 8.61 -21.81 11.52
CA THR A 151 8.78 -22.53 10.26
C THR A 151 7.42 -22.93 9.72
N GLY A 152 7.34 -23.19 8.42
CA GLY A 152 6.09 -23.63 7.82
C GLY A 152 6.22 -23.81 6.31
N LYS A 153 5.09 -24.10 5.67
CA LYS A 153 4.98 -24.21 4.22
C LYS A 153 3.81 -23.38 3.69
N VAL A 154 4.00 -22.87 2.47
CA VAL A 154 2.98 -22.11 1.73
C VAL A 154 2.76 -22.76 0.37
N ILE A 155 1.50 -22.91 -0.02
CA ILE A 155 1.08 -23.32 -1.36
C ILE A 155 0.04 -22.35 -1.92
N THR A 156 -0.13 -22.34 -3.23
CA THR A 156 -1.25 -21.68 -3.91
C THR A 156 -2.52 -22.55 -3.86
N PRO A 157 -3.71 -21.99 -4.17
CA PRO A 157 -4.97 -22.75 -4.20
C PRO A 157 -4.98 -23.97 -5.13
N ASP A 158 -4.15 -23.97 -6.17
CA ASP A 158 -3.96 -25.10 -7.11
C ASP A 158 -2.92 -26.13 -6.62
N ALA A 159 -2.50 -26.04 -5.36
CA ALA A 159 -1.48 -26.88 -4.72
C ALA A 159 -0.07 -26.79 -5.33
N SER A 160 0.20 -25.79 -6.17
CA SER A 160 1.55 -25.47 -6.61
C SER A 160 2.31 -24.61 -5.58
N ILE A 161 3.61 -24.42 -5.82
CA ILE A 161 4.45 -23.57 -4.97
C ILE A 161 4.39 -22.14 -5.53
N PRO A 162 4.13 -21.11 -4.71
CA PRO A 162 4.15 -19.74 -5.18
C PRO A 162 5.52 -19.40 -5.78
N ALA A 163 5.54 -18.89 -7.01
CA ALA A 163 6.79 -18.52 -7.68
C ALA A 163 7.53 -17.39 -6.93
N GLU A 164 6.77 -16.50 -6.30
CA GLU A 164 7.26 -15.32 -5.59
C GLU A 164 6.41 -15.08 -4.35
N ALA A 165 7.01 -15.13 -3.17
CA ALA A 165 6.33 -14.78 -1.92
C ALA A 165 7.31 -14.39 -0.82
N ILE A 166 6.86 -13.49 0.06
CA ILE A 166 7.58 -13.07 1.26
C ILE A 166 6.69 -13.38 2.47
N VAL A 167 7.29 -13.97 3.50
CA VAL A 167 6.64 -14.24 4.77
C VAL A 167 7.13 -13.21 5.78
N TYR A 168 6.19 -12.49 6.37
CA TYR A 168 6.39 -11.52 7.44
C TYR A 168 5.85 -12.10 8.74
N LEU A 169 6.51 -11.78 9.85
CA LEU A 169 6.03 -12.09 11.19
C LEU A 169 6.14 -10.83 12.05
N ALA A 170 5.01 -10.47 12.65
CA ALA A 170 4.88 -9.39 13.60
C ALA A 170 4.40 -9.92 14.95
N SER A 171 4.95 -9.36 16.02
CA SER A 171 4.41 -9.47 17.38
C SER A 171 4.02 -8.06 17.85
N GLU A 172 3.06 -7.98 18.75
CA GLU A 172 2.65 -6.71 19.36
C GLU A 172 3.84 -6.01 20.03
N GLY A 173 4.07 -4.74 19.67
CA GLY A 173 5.13 -3.89 20.24
C GLY A 173 6.57 -4.17 19.77
N GLU A 174 6.79 -5.13 18.86
CA GLU A 174 8.12 -5.58 18.47
C GLU A 174 8.41 -5.34 16.97
N GLN A 175 9.69 -5.44 16.58
CA GLN A 175 10.09 -5.28 15.18
C GLN A 175 9.59 -6.43 14.30
N THR A 176 9.16 -6.11 13.08
CA THR A 176 8.76 -7.14 12.11
C THR A 176 9.99 -7.84 11.53
N VAL A 177 9.92 -9.17 11.45
CA VAL A 177 10.92 -10.01 10.76
C VAL A 177 10.34 -10.56 9.46
N SER A 178 11.18 -10.80 8.46
CA SER A 178 10.77 -11.35 7.17
C SER A 178 11.78 -12.34 6.59
N SER A 179 11.26 -13.20 5.71
CA SER A 179 12.06 -14.13 4.93
C SER A 179 11.37 -14.39 3.59
N PHE A 180 12.16 -14.55 2.54
CA PHE A 180 11.67 -14.99 1.25
C PHE A 180 11.29 -16.47 1.27
N LEU A 181 10.22 -16.84 0.56
CA LEU A 181 9.77 -18.22 0.44
C LEU A 181 10.76 -19.03 -0.42
N LYS A 182 11.22 -20.17 0.08
CA LYS A 182 12.12 -21.03 -0.70
C LYS A 182 11.38 -21.69 -1.87
N VAL A 183 12.15 -22.18 -2.84
CA VAL A 183 11.64 -22.89 -4.04
C VAL A 183 10.82 -24.15 -3.72
N ASP A 184 10.92 -24.70 -2.51
CA ASP A 184 10.14 -25.84 -2.02
C ASP A 184 8.88 -25.42 -1.23
N GLY A 185 8.57 -24.12 -1.22
CA GLY A 185 7.47 -23.52 -0.48
C GLY A 185 7.71 -23.40 1.02
N SER A 186 8.91 -23.69 1.53
CA SER A 186 9.22 -23.57 2.96
C SER A 186 9.76 -22.19 3.34
N TYR A 187 9.54 -21.80 4.59
CA TYR A 187 10.12 -20.59 5.19
C TYR A 187 10.63 -20.86 6.60
N SER A 188 11.53 -20.02 7.08
CA SER A 188 12.06 -20.05 8.44
C SER A 188 12.39 -18.64 8.91
N LEU A 189 11.77 -18.22 10.02
CA LEU A 189 11.97 -16.93 10.67
C LEU A 189 12.56 -17.14 12.05
N SER A 190 13.47 -16.27 12.48
CA SER A 190 14.08 -16.33 13.81
C SER A 190 13.29 -15.43 14.75
N LEU A 191 12.83 -15.96 15.89
CA LEU A 191 12.16 -15.14 16.91
C LEU A 191 13.14 -14.34 17.76
N ASN A 192 14.45 -14.55 17.61
CA ASN A 192 15.47 -13.85 18.41
C ASN A 192 15.41 -12.32 18.32
N SER A 193 14.83 -11.78 17.25
CA SER A 193 14.64 -10.34 17.06
C SER A 193 13.36 -9.79 17.71
N LEU A 194 12.55 -10.64 18.33
CA LEU A 194 11.30 -10.29 19.01
C LEU A 194 11.50 -10.59 20.50
N VAL A 195 11.60 -9.54 21.31
CA VAL A 195 11.90 -9.68 22.75
C VAL A 195 10.67 -10.29 23.47
N ASN A 196 10.90 -10.99 24.59
CA ASN A 196 9.86 -11.45 25.54
C ASN A 196 8.77 -12.40 25.01
N GLN A 197 9.09 -13.29 24.07
CA GLN A 197 8.11 -14.28 23.58
C GLN A 197 8.06 -15.52 24.49
N THR A 198 6.89 -15.80 25.05
CA THR A 198 6.56 -17.06 25.76
C THR A 198 5.99 -18.08 24.78
N ASP A 199 5.89 -19.35 25.17
CA ASP A 199 5.30 -20.40 24.33
C ASP A 199 3.84 -20.11 23.92
N ASP A 200 3.08 -19.39 24.74
CA ASP A 200 1.68 -19.07 24.44
C ASP A 200 1.50 -17.67 23.82
N SER A 201 2.59 -16.94 23.58
CA SER A 201 2.52 -15.65 22.88
C SER A 201 1.88 -15.80 21.51
N ILE A 202 0.96 -14.89 21.17
CA ILE A 202 0.28 -14.85 19.88
C ILE A 202 1.12 -14.03 18.91
N ILE A 203 1.38 -14.59 17.73
CA ILE A 203 2.10 -13.93 16.64
C ILE A 203 1.21 -13.85 15.39
N GLN A 204 1.44 -12.80 14.60
CA GLN A 204 0.78 -12.59 13.32
C GLN A 204 1.76 -12.84 12.18
N ILE A 205 1.39 -13.73 11.28
CA ILE A 205 2.14 -14.01 10.06
C ILE A 205 1.36 -13.46 8.87
N ILE A 206 2.04 -12.75 7.99
CA ILE A 206 1.49 -12.30 6.71
C ILE A 206 2.33 -12.93 5.61
N VAL A 207 1.68 -13.61 4.67
CA VAL A 207 2.32 -14.06 3.44
C VAL A 207 1.84 -13.19 2.31
N VAL A 208 2.77 -12.59 1.56
CA VAL A 208 2.47 -11.70 0.42
C VAL A 208 3.13 -12.28 -0.83
N SER A 209 2.35 -12.43 -1.90
CA SER A 209 2.80 -12.67 -3.26
C SER A 209 2.40 -11.48 -4.15
N PRO A 210 2.82 -11.39 -5.43
CA PRO A 210 2.50 -10.24 -6.29
C PRO A 210 1.01 -9.89 -6.39
N SER A 211 0.11 -10.86 -6.24
CA SER A 211 -1.33 -10.68 -6.42
C SER A 211 -2.20 -11.21 -5.28
N GLN A 212 -1.59 -11.84 -4.26
CA GLN A 212 -2.32 -12.52 -3.20
C GLN A 212 -1.68 -12.26 -1.84
N GLN A 213 -2.51 -12.30 -0.79
CA GLN A 213 -2.05 -12.23 0.59
C GLN A 213 -2.82 -13.22 1.44
N SER A 214 -2.16 -13.70 2.50
CA SER A 214 -2.75 -14.49 3.58
C SER A 214 -2.34 -13.93 4.93
N ASN A 215 -3.29 -13.85 5.86
CA ASN A 215 -3.05 -13.46 7.25
C ASN A 215 -3.28 -14.67 8.15
N VAL A 216 -2.35 -14.92 9.06
CA VAL A 216 -2.32 -16.08 9.92
C VAL A 216 -2.09 -15.60 11.35
N THR A 217 -2.91 -16.06 12.28
CA THR A 217 -2.68 -15.91 13.71
C THR A 217 -2.33 -17.26 14.32
N VAL A 218 -1.27 -17.35 15.11
CA VAL A 218 -0.77 -18.61 15.68
C VAL A 218 -0.05 -18.35 17.01
N SER A 219 -0.08 -19.31 17.94
CA SER A 219 0.77 -19.24 19.15
C SER A 219 2.20 -19.65 18.83
N THR A 220 3.20 -19.12 19.54
CA THR A 220 4.59 -19.51 19.26
C THR A 220 4.88 -20.99 19.52
N LYS A 221 4.08 -21.68 20.36
CA LYS A 221 4.10 -23.14 20.58
C LYS A 221 3.69 -23.92 19.33
N GLN A 222 2.75 -23.39 18.55
CA GLN A 222 2.25 -24.00 17.31
C GLN A 222 3.02 -23.53 16.06
N ALA A 223 4.03 -22.69 16.22
CA ALA A 223 4.69 -22.01 15.11
C ALA A 223 5.90 -22.77 14.52
N ASN A 224 6.18 -23.98 14.99
CA ASN A 224 7.31 -24.79 14.53
C ASN A 224 6.96 -26.29 14.35
N PRO A 225 6.33 -26.68 13.23
CA PRO A 225 5.91 -25.82 12.13
C PRO A 225 4.49 -25.26 12.31
N VAL A 226 4.25 -24.07 11.76
CA VAL A 226 2.92 -23.53 11.48
C VAL A 226 2.19 -24.48 10.52
N PRO A 227 0.88 -24.74 10.71
CA PRO A 227 0.08 -25.50 9.76
C PRO A 227 0.16 -24.93 8.33
N LEU A 228 -0.11 -25.79 7.33
CA LEU A 228 0.01 -25.44 5.92
C LEU A 228 -0.84 -24.21 5.56
N ILE A 229 -0.20 -23.19 4.98
CA ILE A 229 -0.86 -21.96 4.54
C ILE A 229 -1.17 -22.10 3.05
N ILE A 230 -2.46 -22.01 2.70
CA ILE A 230 -2.89 -21.84 1.30
C ILE A 230 -3.10 -20.34 1.06
N LEU A 231 -2.39 -19.77 0.07
CA LEU A 231 -2.51 -18.36 -0.31
C LEU A 231 -3.96 -17.95 -0.62
N SER A 232 -4.27 -16.67 -0.40
CA SER A 232 -5.62 -16.08 -0.52
C SER A 232 -6.62 -16.51 0.54
N LYS A 233 -6.21 -17.30 1.54
CA LYS A 233 -7.02 -17.63 2.72
C LYS A 233 -6.40 -17.02 3.99
N ASN A 234 -7.25 -16.74 4.98
CA ASN A 234 -6.84 -16.25 6.29
C ASN A 234 -7.10 -17.32 7.36
N TYR A 235 -6.25 -17.38 8.37
CA TYR A 235 -6.21 -18.49 9.34
C TYR A 235 -6.07 -18.01 10.79
N ASP A 236 -6.76 -18.70 11.70
CA ASP A 236 -6.54 -18.59 13.15
C ASP A 236 -6.21 -19.95 13.76
N PHE A 237 -4.92 -20.28 13.80
CA PHE A 237 -4.43 -21.54 14.36
C PHE A 237 -4.41 -21.57 15.89
N THR A 238 -4.73 -20.46 16.56
CA THR A 238 -4.85 -20.46 18.03
C THR A 238 -6.07 -21.26 18.49
N THR A 239 -7.10 -21.37 17.65
CA THR A 239 -8.35 -22.08 17.96
C THR A 239 -8.31 -23.56 17.57
N SER A 240 -7.72 -23.89 16.42
CA SER A 240 -7.53 -25.25 15.94
C SER A 240 -6.42 -25.32 14.90
N THR A 241 -5.58 -26.34 14.99
CA THR A 241 -4.53 -26.65 14.00
C THR A 241 -4.93 -27.76 13.03
N LEU A 242 -6.14 -28.31 13.17
CA LEU A 242 -6.65 -29.38 12.32
C LEU A 242 -7.52 -28.80 11.20
N PRO A 243 -7.47 -29.38 9.98
CA PRO A 243 -8.34 -28.97 8.90
C PRO A 243 -9.80 -29.28 9.26
N ILE A 244 -10.68 -28.29 9.11
CA ILE A 244 -12.13 -28.47 9.18
C ILE A 244 -12.55 -29.15 7.89
N ALA A 245 -12.93 -30.44 7.99
CA ALA A 245 -13.64 -31.09 6.92
C ALA A 245 -15.01 -30.41 6.74
N THR A 246 -15.27 -29.83 5.56
CA THR A 246 -16.65 -29.46 5.22
C THR A 246 -17.46 -30.75 5.10
N SER A 247 -18.69 -30.76 5.62
CA SER A 247 -19.58 -31.92 5.60
C SER A 247 -19.93 -32.41 4.18
N SER A 248 -19.51 -31.70 3.11
CA SER A 248 -19.61 -32.16 1.72
C SER A 248 -18.39 -32.94 1.20
N ALA A 249 -17.35 -33.17 2.01
CA ALA A 249 -16.10 -33.79 1.58
C ALA A 249 -16.13 -35.34 1.48
N ALA A 250 -17.26 -36.00 1.72
CA ALA A 250 -17.32 -37.47 1.74
C ALA A 250 -17.37 -38.14 0.34
N ALA A 251 -17.32 -37.41 -0.78
CA ALA A 251 -17.45 -38.03 -2.11
C ALA A 251 -16.72 -37.33 -3.28
N SER A 252 -15.74 -36.45 -3.03
CA SER A 252 -14.97 -35.82 -4.12
C SER A 252 -13.47 -35.75 -3.78
N PRO A 253 -12.56 -36.11 -4.71
CA PRO A 253 -11.10 -36.00 -4.49
C PRO A 253 -10.60 -34.54 -4.39
N SER A 254 -11.50 -33.57 -4.54
CA SER A 254 -11.25 -32.12 -4.41
C SER A 254 -11.67 -31.59 -3.04
N ALA A 255 -11.32 -32.27 -1.95
CA ALA A 255 -11.65 -31.79 -0.61
C ALA A 255 -10.89 -30.48 -0.33
N GLU A 256 -11.62 -29.36 -0.25
CA GLU A 256 -11.05 -28.08 0.17
C GLU A 256 -10.52 -28.22 1.61
N ILE A 257 -9.20 -28.08 1.78
CA ILE A 257 -8.63 -27.91 3.11
C ILE A 257 -9.07 -26.53 3.61
N ASN A 258 -9.95 -26.53 4.61
CA ASN A 258 -10.36 -25.34 5.34
C ASN A 258 -9.85 -25.39 6.78
N PHE A 259 -9.55 -24.22 7.32
CA PHE A 259 -9.16 -24.00 8.71
C PHE A 259 -10.01 -22.82 9.22
N PRO A 260 -10.17 -22.63 10.54
CA PRO A 260 -10.97 -21.53 11.07
C PRO A 260 -10.51 -20.18 10.50
N THR A 261 -11.44 -19.47 9.87
CA THR A 261 -11.23 -18.15 9.28
C THR A 261 -11.30 -17.08 10.37
N LEU A 262 -10.43 -16.07 10.27
CA LEU A 262 -10.42 -14.93 11.18
C LEU A 262 -11.79 -14.24 11.20
N LEU A 263 -12.51 -14.35 12.32
CA LEU A 263 -13.56 -13.40 12.68
C LEU A 263 -12.81 -12.20 13.30
N VAL A 264 -12.68 -11.14 12.52
CA VAL A 264 -11.98 -9.89 12.85
C VAL A 264 -12.03 -9.51 14.34
N SER A 265 -10.86 -9.18 14.90
CA SER A 265 -10.70 -7.99 15.75
C SER A 265 -9.23 -7.56 15.78
N PRO A 266 -8.77 -6.61 14.94
CA PRO A 266 -7.56 -5.86 15.24
C PRO A 266 -7.89 -4.78 16.28
N GLY A 267 -8.15 -5.22 17.52
CA GLY A 267 -8.30 -4.34 18.66
C GLY A 267 -6.95 -4.01 19.27
N SER A 268 -6.34 -2.91 18.83
CA SER A 268 -5.51 -1.93 19.59
C SER A 268 -4.61 -1.17 18.61
N SER A 269 -4.78 0.15 18.59
CA SER A 269 -4.22 1.10 17.63
C SER A 269 -2.68 1.11 17.67
N SER A 270 -2.05 0.60 16.61
CA SER A 270 -0.62 0.73 16.33
C SER A 270 -0.37 1.21 14.89
N GLU A 271 -1.40 1.75 14.25
CA GLU A 271 -1.25 2.44 12.97
C GLU A 271 -0.61 3.81 13.23
N PRO A 272 0.30 4.29 12.37
CA PRO A 272 0.80 5.64 12.48
C PRO A 272 -0.36 6.64 12.46
N GLN A 273 -0.35 7.64 13.33
CA GLN A 273 -1.36 8.69 13.35
C GLN A 273 -0.71 10.02 13.74
N ILE A 274 -1.34 11.12 13.32
CA ILE A 274 -1.07 12.47 13.84
C ILE A 274 -2.19 12.79 14.83
N THR A 275 -1.87 12.91 16.12
CA THR A 275 -2.86 13.26 17.16
C THR A 275 -2.95 14.78 17.36
N THR A 276 -1.86 15.49 17.08
CA THR A 276 -1.79 16.95 17.10
C THR A 276 -0.89 17.39 15.94
N PRO A 277 -1.41 18.21 15.00
CA PRO A 277 -2.73 18.83 14.95
C PRO A 277 -3.88 17.86 14.61
N LYS A 278 -5.10 18.23 15.00
CA LYS A 278 -6.33 17.78 14.33
C LYS A 278 -6.47 18.49 12.99
N LYS A 279 -7.35 17.99 12.13
CA LYS A 279 -7.61 18.61 10.83
C LYS A 279 -8.00 20.08 10.96
N ASP A 280 -7.21 20.94 10.31
CA ASP A 280 -7.37 22.39 10.25
C ASP A 280 -7.31 23.07 11.63
N GLU A 281 -6.64 22.44 12.62
CA GLU A 281 -6.44 23.02 13.95
C GLU A 281 -5.55 24.28 13.88
N GLY A 282 -5.87 25.27 14.72
CA GLY A 282 -5.14 26.53 14.82
C GLY A 282 -4.26 26.61 16.07
N PHE A 283 -3.05 27.14 15.93
CA PHE A 283 -2.11 27.37 17.02
C PHE A 283 -1.80 28.86 17.18
N SER A 284 -1.80 29.35 18.41
CA SER A 284 -1.28 30.68 18.77
C SER A 284 0.23 30.67 19.06
N ASP A 285 0.80 29.48 19.33
CA ASP A 285 2.25 29.26 19.43
C ASP A 285 2.83 29.12 18.01
N ASP A 286 3.86 29.91 17.70
CA ASP A 286 4.57 29.83 16.42
C ASP A 286 5.52 28.62 16.32
N GLN A 287 5.70 27.88 17.42
CA GLN A 287 6.40 26.59 17.47
C GLN A 287 5.46 25.50 18.03
N PRO A 288 4.41 25.13 17.28
CA PRO A 288 3.42 24.18 17.76
C PRO A 288 4.03 22.83 18.11
N LEU A 289 3.50 22.22 19.18
CA LEU A 289 3.91 20.89 19.62
C LEU A 289 3.13 19.82 18.84
N PHE A 290 3.83 19.14 17.94
CA PHE A 290 3.29 18.02 17.18
C PHE A 290 3.35 16.72 17.99
N LYS A 291 2.33 15.89 17.87
CA LYS A 291 2.22 14.61 18.55
C LYS A 291 1.55 13.57 17.67
N GLY A 292 1.87 12.31 17.92
CA GLY A 292 1.16 11.20 17.31
C GLY A 292 1.62 9.84 17.82
N THR A 293 1.17 8.81 17.11
CA THR A 293 1.50 7.41 17.39
C THR A 293 2.18 6.76 16.19
N ALA A 294 2.99 5.73 16.43
CA ALA A 294 3.60 4.86 15.43
C ALA A 294 4.16 3.59 16.11
N SER A 295 4.73 2.65 15.35
CA SER A 295 5.34 1.45 15.92
C SER A 295 6.48 1.78 16.90
N PRO A 296 6.47 1.26 18.14
CA PRO A 296 7.49 1.53 19.15
C PRO A 296 8.92 1.26 18.69
N GLY A 297 9.87 2.10 19.10
CA GLY A 297 11.29 1.95 18.77
C GLY A 297 11.65 2.17 17.30
N THR A 298 10.68 2.49 16.44
CA THR A 298 10.91 2.89 15.05
C THR A 298 11.15 4.41 14.94
N THR A 299 11.37 4.89 13.72
CA THR A 299 11.58 6.32 13.45
C THR A 299 10.41 6.87 12.62
N VAL A 300 9.88 8.01 13.04
CA VAL A 300 8.91 8.81 12.29
C VAL A 300 9.66 9.92 11.58
N LYS A 301 9.53 10.00 10.25
CA LYS A 301 9.96 11.16 9.49
C LYS A 301 8.84 12.19 9.48
N ILE A 302 9.18 13.44 9.77
CA ILE A 302 8.24 14.56 9.82
C ILE A 302 8.72 15.61 8.81
N THR A 303 7.82 16.02 7.93
CA THR A 303 8.00 17.15 7.02
C THR A 303 6.92 18.18 7.32
N ILE A 304 7.31 19.41 7.62
CA ILE A 304 6.39 20.54 7.74
C ILE A 304 6.56 21.37 6.47
N ASN A 305 5.52 21.42 5.65
CA ASN A 305 5.49 22.29 4.48
C ASN A 305 4.98 23.66 4.93
N SER A 306 5.93 24.57 5.06
CA SER A 306 5.81 26.01 5.30
C SER A 306 6.62 26.76 4.24
N GLU A 307 6.68 28.10 4.29
CA GLU A 307 7.55 28.89 3.37
C GLU A 307 9.00 28.39 3.38
N GLU A 308 9.54 28.09 4.58
CA GLU A 308 10.76 27.31 4.74
C GLU A 308 10.37 25.88 5.14
N GLN A 309 10.65 24.89 4.29
CA GLN A 309 10.31 23.50 4.58
C GLN A 309 11.18 22.94 5.70
N ILE A 310 10.56 22.44 6.77
CA ILE A 310 11.28 21.79 7.89
C ILE A 310 11.19 20.28 7.72
N GLN A 311 12.32 19.60 7.87
CA GLN A 311 12.39 18.14 7.85
C GLN A 311 13.16 17.62 9.05
N THR A 312 12.58 16.64 9.74
CA THR A 312 13.20 16.04 10.91
C THR A 312 12.80 14.57 11.04
N GLN A 313 13.40 13.91 12.01
CA GLN A 313 13.05 12.56 12.39
C GLN A 313 13.06 12.38 13.89
N VAL A 314 12.07 11.65 14.40
CA VAL A 314 11.90 11.39 15.83
C VAL A 314 11.80 9.89 16.06
N VAL A 315 12.48 9.41 17.10
CA VAL A 315 12.36 8.02 17.56
C VAL A 315 11.08 7.88 18.38
N VAL A 316 10.28 6.86 18.06
CA VAL A 316 9.05 6.53 18.77
C VAL A 316 9.40 5.90 20.11
N ASP A 317 8.76 6.35 21.18
CA ASP A 317 8.98 5.78 22.50
C ASP A 317 8.46 4.35 22.63
N LYS A 318 8.74 3.70 23.77
CA LYS A 318 8.31 2.32 24.05
C LYS A 318 6.80 2.16 24.16
N ALA A 319 6.07 3.24 24.37
CA ALA A 319 4.61 3.26 24.43
C ALA A 319 3.97 3.57 23.06
N GLY A 320 4.78 3.74 21.99
CA GLY A 320 4.29 4.01 20.65
C GLY A 320 4.00 5.48 20.37
N ASN A 321 4.41 6.40 21.25
CA ASN A 321 4.17 7.84 21.08
C ASN A 321 5.41 8.55 20.54
N TRP A 322 5.18 9.61 19.77
CA TRP A 322 6.21 10.53 19.34
C TRP A 322 5.76 11.97 19.55
N SER A 323 6.72 12.88 19.77
CA SER A 323 6.46 14.30 19.87
C SER A 323 7.60 15.10 19.26
N TYR A 324 7.26 16.20 18.60
CA TYR A 324 8.21 17.09 17.96
C TYR A 324 7.80 18.54 18.15
N ARG A 325 8.76 19.40 18.46
CA ARG A 325 8.60 20.86 18.46
C ARG A 325 9.63 21.45 17.50
N PRO A 326 9.22 22.28 16.53
CA PRO A 326 10.17 22.95 15.64
C PRO A 326 11.16 23.83 16.40
N ASP A 327 12.43 23.82 15.98
CA ASP A 327 13.47 24.72 16.53
C ASP A 327 13.35 26.16 15.99
N LYS A 328 12.71 26.32 14.83
CA LYS A 328 12.43 27.62 14.19
C LYS A 328 10.94 27.92 14.25
N SER A 329 10.60 29.16 14.58
CA SER A 329 9.22 29.65 14.51
C SER A 329 8.68 29.59 13.08
N LEU A 330 7.45 29.10 12.96
CA LEU A 330 6.69 29.07 11.72
C LEU A 330 6.05 30.45 11.47
N SER A 331 5.99 30.87 10.20
CA SER A 331 5.28 32.11 9.84
C SER A 331 3.76 31.95 10.05
N PRO A 332 3.03 33.04 10.35
CA PRO A 332 1.56 32.98 10.41
C PRO A 332 0.97 32.53 9.06
N GLY A 333 -0.01 31.62 9.10
CA GLY A 333 -0.65 31.09 7.90
C GLY A 333 -1.00 29.62 7.99
N GLN A 334 -1.50 29.07 6.88
CA GLN A 334 -1.82 27.65 6.74
C GLN A 334 -0.55 26.86 6.39
N HIS A 335 -0.37 25.73 7.05
CA HIS A 335 0.74 24.81 6.89
C HIS A 335 0.24 23.37 6.79
N THR A 336 1.12 22.46 6.38
CA THR A 336 0.83 21.02 6.45
C THR A 336 1.96 20.28 7.13
N ILE A 337 1.61 19.30 7.96
CA ILE A 337 2.54 18.31 8.50
C ILE A 337 2.29 16.99 7.78
N THR A 338 3.35 16.42 7.21
CA THR A 338 3.37 15.08 6.63
C THR A 338 4.28 14.21 7.46
N ILE A 339 3.77 13.07 7.93
CA ILE A 339 4.59 12.03 8.56
C ILE A 339 4.73 10.83 7.65
N THR A 340 5.87 10.16 7.74
CA THR A 340 6.06 8.81 7.21
C THR A 340 6.61 7.91 8.30
N ALA A 341 5.91 6.82 8.60
CA ALA A 341 6.26 5.90 9.68
C ALA A 341 5.82 4.47 9.36
N GLN A 342 6.41 3.50 10.05
CA GLN A 342 6.03 2.09 9.91
C GLN A 342 4.81 1.76 10.75
N ASP A 343 3.90 0.95 10.20
CA ASP A 343 2.86 0.26 10.98
C ASP A 343 3.41 -0.99 11.68
N LYS A 344 2.55 -1.71 12.42
CA LYS A 344 2.96 -2.93 13.16
C LYS A 344 3.44 -4.08 12.29
N PHE A 345 3.19 -4.02 10.99
CA PHE A 345 3.64 -5.01 10.02
C PHE A 345 4.86 -4.52 9.23
N GLY A 346 5.45 -3.39 9.65
CA GLY A 346 6.59 -2.77 9.01
C GLY A 346 6.26 -2.01 7.73
N ILE A 347 4.99 -1.89 7.32
CA ILE A 347 4.61 -1.15 6.11
C ILE A 347 4.77 0.34 6.37
N LEU A 348 5.45 1.04 5.47
CA LEU A 348 5.52 2.49 5.50
C LEU A 348 4.18 3.12 5.12
N LYS A 349 3.68 3.98 6.00
CA LYS A 349 2.48 4.80 5.81
C LYS A 349 2.86 6.27 5.77
N THR A 350 2.25 7.01 4.86
CA THR A 350 2.39 8.47 4.77
C THR A 350 1.06 9.13 5.09
N ILE A 351 1.06 10.05 6.05
CA ILE A 351 -0.14 10.73 6.57
C ILE A 351 0.11 12.22 6.55
N THR A 352 -0.85 13.00 6.06
CA THR A 352 -0.74 14.46 5.99
C THR A 352 -1.90 15.12 6.70
N GLN A 353 -1.61 16.16 7.48
CA GLN A 353 -2.58 16.97 8.20
C GLN A 353 -2.31 18.47 7.99
N SER A 354 -3.36 19.23 7.70
CA SER A 354 -3.33 20.70 7.65
C SER A 354 -3.51 21.31 9.05
N PHE A 355 -2.87 22.46 9.28
CA PHE A 355 -3.03 23.29 10.47
C PHE A 355 -2.77 24.77 10.13
N THR A 356 -3.13 25.67 11.05
CA THR A 356 -2.90 27.11 10.90
C THR A 356 -2.10 27.66 12.07
N VAL A 357 -1.11 28.51 11.82
CA VAL A 357 -0.43 29.31 12.85
C VAL A 357 -0.99 30.72 12.80
N TYR A 358 -1.50 31.23 13.92
CA TYR A 358 -2.03 32.59 14.01
C TYR A 358 -0.91 33.61 14.26
N ALA A 359 -1.11 34.83 13.79
CA ALA A 359 -0.18 35.92 14.10
C ALA A 359 -0.20 36.22 15.60
N GLN A 360 0.99 36.37 16.20
CA GLN A 360 1.10 36.73 17.62
C GLN A 360 0.30 38.00 17.94
N GLY A 361 -0.48 37.96 19.03
CA GLY A 361 -1.39 39.05 19.43
C GLY A 361 -2.81 38.96 18.85
N THR A 362 -3.09 37.97 18.01
CA THR A 362 -4.47 37.68 17.55
C THR A 362 -5.15 36.82 18.61
N GLN A 363 -6.07 37.38 19.40
CA GLN A 363 -6.97 36.56 20.22
C GLN A 363 -7.81 35.71 19.28
N VAL A 364 -7.69 34.39 19.40
CA VAL A 364 -8.67 33.49 18.79
C VAL A 364 -9.95 33.72 19.57
N ASP A 365 -10.94 34.32 18.92
CA ASP A 365 -12.30 34.47 19.42
C ASP A 365 -12.94 33.07 19.45
N GLN A 366 -12.47 32.22 20.36
CA GLN A 366 -13.27 31.09 20.79
C GLN A 366 -14.48 31.72 21.45
N THR A 367 -15.65 31.54 20.86
CA THR A 367 -16.92 31.98 21.42
C THR A 367 -17.01 31.40 22.83
N ALA A 368 -16.66 32.21 23.82
CA ALA A 368 -16.87 31.87 25.21
C ALA A 368 -18.38 31.69 25.35
N THR A 369 -18.83 30.49 25.71
CA THR A 369 -20.14 30.37 26.34
C THR A 369 -20.09 31.33 27.54
N PRO A 370 -21.00 32.30 27.68
CA PRO A 370 -20.90 33.29 28.73
C PRO A 370 -20.82 32.56 30.07
N SER A 371 -19.75 32.87 30.81
CA SER A 371 -19.52 32.44 32.18
C SER A 371 -20.79 32.60 32.99
N ALA A 372 -21.30 31.51 33.56
CA ALA A 372 -22.37 31.57 34.54
C ALA A 372 -21.79 32.15 35.83
N THR A 373 -21.94 33.45 36.03
CA THR A 373 -21.84 34.07 37.36
C THR A 373 -22.98 33.47 38.20
N PRO A 374 -22.72 32.74 39.30
CA PRO A 374 -23.79 32.29 40.18
C PRO A 374 -24.35 33.49 40.94
N THR A 375 -25.53 33.96 40.54
CA THR A 375 -26.33 34.88 41.35
C THR A 375 -27.04 34.06 42.41
N LEU A 376 -26.67 34.24 43.68
CA LEU A 376 -27.40 33.68 44.82
C LEU A 376 -28.76 34.38 44.96
N THR A 377 -29.80 33.78 44.41
CA THR A 377 -31.19 34.18 44.67
C THR A 377 -31.72 33.35 45.82
N ILE A 378 -31.88 33.96 47.01
CA ILE A 378 -32.63 33.34 48.11
C ILE A 378 -34.12 33.40 47.79
N THR A 379 -34.72 32.25 47.49
CA THR A 379 -36.18 32.11 47.34
C THR A 379 -36.76 31.51 48.61
N PRO A 380 -37.75 32.16 49.26
CA PRO A 380 -38.36 31.63 50.49
C PRO A 380 -39.17 30.36 50.21
N THR A 381 -39.03 29.41 51.13
CA THR A 381 -39.62 28.07 51.15
C THR A 381 -41.16 28.12 51.12
N PRO A 382 -41.85 27.46 50.17
CA PRO A 382 -43.26 27.16 50.33
C PRO A 382 -43.47 25.90 51.18
N GLN A 383 -44.36 26.10 52.15
CA GLN A 383 -44.93 25.16 53.11
C GLN A 383 -45.46 23.86 52.48
N ALA A 384 -45.22 22.73 53.17
CA ALA A 384 -45.66 21.41 52.74
C ALA A 384 -47.19 21.26 52.80
N THR A 385 -47.79 20.79 51.70
CA THR A 385 -49.17 20.30 51.67
C THR A 385 -49.15 18.86 51.19
N VAL A 386 -49.70 17.96 52.00
CA VAL A 386 -49.85 16.53 51.74
C VAL A 386 -50.76 16.27 50.53
N SER A 387 -50.36 15.36 49.63
CA SER A 387 -51.23 14.85 48.57
C SER A 387 -50.89 13.39 48.21
N ALA A 388 -51.90 12.70 47.71
CA ALA A 388 -52.21 11.29 47.93
C ALA A 388 -51.36 10.24 47.17
N THR A 389 -51.45 9.03 47.72
CA THR A 389 -51.00 7.71 47.25
C THR A 389 -51.04 7.51 45.72
N PRO A 390 -49.97 6.99 45.09
CA PRO A 390 -49.95 6.67 43.66
C PRO A 390 -50.77 5.41 43.33
N THR A 391 -51.73 5.56 42.43
CA THR A 391 -52.43 4.45 41.76
C THR A 391 -51.54 3.88 40.66
N LEU A 392 -51.37 2.56 40.62
CA LEU A 392 -50.64 1.84 39.57
C LEU A 392 -51.45 1.85 38.26
N THR A 393 -50.86 2.38 37.19
CA THR A 393 -51.42 2.29 35.82
C THR A 393 -50.71 1.17 35.05
N PRO A 394 -51.45 0.25 34.38
CA PRO A 394 -50.87 -0.93 33.75
C PRO A 394 -50.06 -0.63 32.48
N THR A 395 -48.99 -1.41 32.31
CA THR A 395 -48.12 -1.51 31.14
C THR A 395 -48.89 -1.88 29.86
N PRO A 396 -48.70 -1.19 28.72
CA PRO A 396 -49.28 -1.64 27.46
C PRO A 396 -48.57 -2.89 26.95
N THR A 397 -49.36 -3.93 26.69
CA THR A 397 -48.97 -5.17 26.00
C THR A 397 -48.75 -4.88 24.50
N PRO A 398 -47.68 -5.40 23.86
CA PRO A 398 -47.49 -5.21 22.42
C PRO A 398 -48.48 -6.06 21.61
N THR A 399 -49.21 -5.40 20.70
CA THR A 399 -50.07 -6.02 19.69
C THR A 399 -49.23 -6.67 18.57
N PRO A 400 -49.62 -7.82 18.00
CA PRO A 400 -48.89 -8.48 16.93
C PRO A 400 -49.02 -7.71 15.61
N ILE A 401 -47.92 -7.56 14.88
CA ILE A 401 -47.95 -7.00 13.51
C ILE A 401 -48.30 -8.14 12.54
N GLU A 402 -49.34 -7.88 11.76
CA GLU A 402 -49.88 -8.73 10.70
C GLU A 402 -48.95 -8.76 9.48
N SER A 403 -48.76 -9.96 8.94
CA SER A 403 -47.90 -10.28 7.80
C SER A 403 -48.53 -9.89 6.45
N GLU A 404 -47.79 -9.12 5.64
CA GLU A 404 -48.15 -8.77 4.26
C GLU A 404 -47.51 -9.78 3.25
N PRO A 405 -48.17 -10.13 2.12
CA PRO A 405 -47.77 -11.28 1.31
C PRO A 405 -46.54 -11.09 0.41
N THR A 406 -45.87 -12.22 0.23
CA THR A 406 -44.73 -12.50 -0.65
C THR A 406 -45.00 -12.23 -2.15
N PRO A 407 -44.10 -11.57 -2.88
CA PRO A 407 -44.09 -11.64 -4.34
C PRO A 407 -43.33 -12.88 -4.85
N THR A 408 -43.98 -13.61 -5.75
CA THR A 408 -43.48 -14.77 -6.51
C THR A 408 -42.22 -14.46 -7.34
N PRO A 409 -41.27 -15.41 -7.49
CA PRO A 409 -40.02 -15.19 -8.23
C PRO A 409 -40.22 -15.16 -9.76
N THR A 410 -39.69 -14.12 -10.41
CA THR A 410 -39.54 -14.05 -11.86
C THR A 410 -38.19 -14.65 -12.28
N LYS A 411 -38.28 -15.55 -13.27
CA LYS A 411 -37.24 -16.29 -14.01
C LYS A 411 -35.87 -15.57 -14.17
N PRO A 412 -34.73 -16.29 -14.02
CA PRO A 412 -33.40 -15.72 -14.22
C PRO A 412 -33.10 -15.42 -15.71
N PRO A 413 -32.39 -14.33 -16.03
CA PRO A 413 -31.82 -14.12 -17.35
C PRO A 413 -30.66 -15.09 -17.60
N SER A 414 -30.64 -15.64 -18.80
CA SER A 414 -29.62 -16.53 -19.36
C SER A 414 -28.22 -15.92 -19.36
N GLU A 415 -27.23 -16.80 -19.24
CA GLU A 415 -25.78 -16.56 -19.32
C GLU A 415 -25.37 -15.54 -20.38
N ALA A 416 -24.58 -14.54 -19.95
CA ALA A 416 -23.63 -13.85 -20.80
C ALA A 416 -22.23 -14.35 -20.44
N THR A 417 -21.65 -15.14 -21.34
CA THR A 417 -20.28 -15.64 -21.27
C THR A 417 -19.32 -14.46 -21.12
N LYS A 418 -18.76 -14.27 -19.93
CA LYS A 418 -17.71 -13.27 -19.70
C LYS A 418 -16.42 -13.82 -20.31
N GLY A 419 -16.05 -13.26 -21.47
CA GLY A 419 -14.83 -13.63 -22.19
C GLY A 419 -13.59 -13.49 -21.29
N GLY A 420 -12.71 -14.49 -21.39
CA GLY A 420 -11.41 -14.49 -20.71
C GLY A 420 -10.57 -13.28 -21.09
N LEU A 421 -9.65 -12.92 -20.19
CA LEU A 421 -8.65 -11.88 -20.41
C LEU A 421 -7.81 -12.23 -21.66
N ALA A 422 -7.80 -11.34 -22.65
CA ALA A 422 -6.95 -11.49 -23.82
C ALA A 422 -5.47 -11.27 -23.46
N GLU A 423 -4.60 -12.11 -24.05
CA GLU A 423 -3.14 -12.11 -23.87
C GLU A 423 -2.47 -10.76 -24.24
N PRO A 424 -1.31 -10.42 -23.65
CA PRO A 424 -0.57 -9.19 -23.95
C PRO A 424 -0.18 -9.09 -25.44
N GLY A 425 -0.43 -7.92 -26.03
CA GLY A 425 -0.28 -7.70 -27.48
C GLY A 425 1.15 -7.77 -28.02
N ASN A 426 1.30 -8.44 -29.17
CA ASN A 426 2.54 -8.55 -29.94
C ASN A 426 2.93 -7.21 -30.60
N LYS A 427 4.20 -6.78 -30.43
CA LYS A 427 4.76 -5.48 -30.87
C LYS A 427 4.73 -5.22 -32.38
N THR A 428 4.50 -6.24 -33.22
CA THR A 428 4.57 -6.14 -34.69
C THR A 428 3.47 -5.25 -35.31
N TRP A 429 2.30 -5.13 -34.68
CA TRP A 429 1.16 -4.40 -35.25
C TRP A 429 1.15 -2.90 -34.97
N ILE A 430 1.80 -2.45 -33.90
CA ILE A 430 1.92 -1.03 -33.53
C ILE A 430 2.75 -0.27 -34.57
N ILE A 431 3.79 -0.90 -35.11
CA ILE A 431 4.66 -0.33 -36.15
C ILE A 431 3.88 -0.13 -37.47
N GLY A 432 2.92 -1.02 -37.79
CA GLY A 432 2.09 -0.92 -38.99
C GLY A 432 1.10 0.26 -38.98
N GLY A 433 0.49 0.55 -37.82
CA GLY A 433 -0.46 1.67 -37.68
C GLY A 433 0.22 3.04 -37.81
N ILE A 434 1.41 3.20 -37.21
CA ILE A 434 2.20 4.44 -37.31
C ILE A 434 2.68 4.66 -38.76
N ALA A 435 3.09 3.60 -39.46
CA ALA A 435 3.48 3.68 -40.87
C ALA A 435 2.32 4.09 -41.80
N ALA A 436 1.09 3.68 -41.51
CA ALA A 436 -0.10 4.07 -42.28
C ALA A 436 -0.45 5.57 -42.11
N PHE A 437 -0.31 6.10 -40.89
CA PHE A 437 -0.51 7.54 -40.65
C PHE A 437 0.59 8.39 -41.29
N ALA A 438 1.85 7.96 -41.20
CA ALA A 438 2.98 8.66 -41.82
C ALA A 438 2.86 8.70 -43.35
N THR A 439 2.40 7.62 -43.99
CA THR A 439 2.19 7.56 -45.44
C THR A 439 1.03 8.45 -45.91
N MET A 440 -0.06 8.59 -45.13
CA MET A 440 -1.13 9.56 -45.41
C MET A 440 -0.65 11.01 -45.30
N ALA A 441 0.17 11.33 -44.29
CA ALA A 441 0.73 12.67 -44.11
C ALA A 441 1.68 13.06 -45.28
N VAL A 442 2.54 12.14 -45.70
CA VAL A 442 3.43 12.33 -46.87
C VAL A 442 2.61 12.45 -48.16
N GLY A 443 1.57 11.64 -48.34
CA GLY A 443 0.66 11.74 -49.50
C GLY A 443 -0.08 13.08 -49.57
N ALA A 444 -0.57 13.59 -48.43
CA ALA A 444 -1.20 14.90 -48.33
C ALA A 444 -0.20 16.03 -48.62
N LEU A 445 1.02 15.96 -48.06
CA LEU A 445 2.08 16.95 -48.31
C LEU A 445 2.45 17.01 -49.81
N LEU A 446 2.62 15.87 -50.46
CA LEU A 446 2.87 15.79 -51.91
C LEU A 446 1.71 16.36 -52.72
N PHE A 447 0.46 16.11 -52.31
CA PHE A 447 -0.72 16.69 -52.94
C PHE A 447 -0.75 18.21 -52.83
N PHE A 448 -0.44 18.78 -51.66
CA PHE A 448 -0.40 20.23 -51.48
C PHE A 448 0.78 20.91 -52.19
N LEU A 449 1.96 20.29 -52.21
CA LEU A 449 3.13 20.79 -52.95
C LEU A 449 2.86 20.87 -54.46
N THR A 450 1.99 20.03 -55.02
CA THR A 450 1.59 20.11 -56.44
C THR A 450 0.52 21.16 -56.75
N ARG A 451 -0.09 21.76 -55.72
CA ARG A 451 -1.11 22.81 -55.87
C ARG A 451 -0.59 24.22 -55.52
N GLY A 452 0.57 24.34 -54.89
CA GLY A 452 1.15 25.61 -54.44
C GLY A 452 1.79 26.50 -55.52
N SER A 453 1.94 26.02 -56.76
CA SER A 453 2.49 26.81 -57.88
C SER A 453 1.40 27.31 -58.82
N ALA A 454 0.48 28.11 -58.27
CA ALA A 454 -0.39 28.99 -59.06
C ALA A 454 -0.79 30.22 -58.21
N SER A 455 0.06 31.24 -58.23
CA SER A 455 -0.26 32.61 -57.84
C SER A 455 0.55 33.53 -58.74
N LEU A 456 -0.16 34.39 -59.49
CA LEU A 456 0.25 35.28 -60.60
C LEU A 456 0.16 34.67 -62.00
#